data_AF-A0A7C5WT80-F1
#
_entry.id   AF-A0A7C5WT80-F1
#
_cell.length_a   1.000
_cell.length_b   1.000
_cell.length_c   1.000
_cell.angle_alpha   90.00
_cell.angle_beta   90.00
_cell.angle_gamma   90.00
#
_symmetry.space_group_name_H-M   'P 1'
#
loop_
_entity.id
_entity.type
_entity.pdbx_description
1 polymer ?
#
loop_
_entity_poly.entity_id
_entity_poly.type
_entity_poly.pdbx_seq_one_letter_code
_entity_poly.pdbx_strand_id
1 'polypeptide(L)'
;HIEKENLKSKVEFYSHLAQAISEAASLDLLATFAPTSQKNNKSKISHDVGVVFWIDGYKVLVGRNRNENQKLLSLAKANDIWMHIQGIPSAHLIIKTDKQSLPKTLLFQAAKLCVNCSVSQAGNYLVDYTKRKFVRPQEGANVLYSHYETISITK
;
A
#
# COMPACT_ATOMS: atom_id res chain seq x y z
N HIS A 1 -22.18 -11.68 1.14
CA HIS A 1 -21.20 -11.93 0.06
C HIS A 1 -19.93 -11.12 0.25
N ILE A 2 -20.03 -9.79 0.39
CA ILE A 2 -18.90 -8.85 0.55
C ILE A 2 -17.97 -9.18 1.73
N GLU A 3 -18.51 -9.56 2.89
CA GLU A 3 -17.66 -9.89 4.06
C GLU A 3 -16.74 -11.09 3.79
N LYS A 4 -17.26 -12.12 3.10
CA LYS A 4 -16.47 -13.29 2.72
C LYS A 4 -15.35 -12.91 1.74
N GLU A 5 -15.61 -12.01 0.79
CA GLU A 5 -14.60 -11.48 -0.13
C GLU A 5 -13.52 -10.70 0.63
N ASN A 6 -13.90 -9.80 1.55
CA ASN A 6 -12.95 -9.04 2.36
C ASN A 6 -12.04 -9.94 3.20
N LEU A 7 -12.59 -11.02 3.78
CA LEU A 7 -11.79 -12.00 4.53
C LEU A 7 -10.86 -12.78 3.62
N LYS A 8 -11.31 -13.20 2.43
CA LYS A 8 -10.47 -13.87 1.44
C LYS A 8 -9.31 -12.99 0.97
N SER A 9 -9.57 -11.75 0.56
CA SER A 9 -8.51 -10.81 0.15
C SER A 9 -7.51 -10.56 1.26
N LYS A 10 -7.97 -10.55 2.52
CA LYS A 10 -7.10 -10.41 3.68
C LYS A 10 -6.18 -11.63 3.87
N VAL A 11 -6.69 -12.85 3.63
CA VAL A 11 -5.88 -14.07 3.63
C VAL A 11 -4.87 -14.03 2.48
N GLU A 12 -5.29 -13.68 1.26
CA GLU A 12 -4.42 -13.55 0.09
C GLU A 12 -3.29 -12.54 0.32
N PHE A 13 -3.61 -11.38 0.91
CA PHE A 13 -2.62 -10.38 1.30
C PHE A 13 -1.53 -10.97 2.19
N TYR A 14 -1.90 -11.72 3.24
CA TYR A 14 -0.93 -12.33 4.14
C TYR A 14 -0.13 -13.44 3.48
N SER A 15 -0.73 -14.21 2.59
CA SER A 15 -0.02 -15.22 1.79
C SER A 15 1.03 -14.57 0.88
N HIS A 16 0.68 -13.49 0.18
CA HIS A 16 1.63 -12.75 -0.66
C HIS A 16 2.78 -12.15 0.16
N LEU A 17 2.46 -11.58 1.34
CA LEU A 17 3.47 -11.04 2.24
C LEU A 17 4.42 -12.13 2.76
N ALA A 18 3.88 -13.29 3.14
CA ALA A 18 4.69 -14.44 3.58
C ALA A 18 5.62 -14.94 2.48
N GLN A 19 5.13 -15.03 1.24
CA GLN A 19 5.94 -15.37 0.07
C GLN A 19 7.05 -14.33 -0.15
N ALA A 20 6.72 -13.04 -0.13
CA ALA A 20 7.71 -11.97 -0.31
C ALA A 20 8.79 -11.97 0.76
N ILE A 21 8.44 -12.32 2.01
CA ILE A 21 9.38 -12.51 3.12
C ILE A 21 10.28 -13.73 2.87
N SER A 22 9.73 -14.85 2.39
CA SER A 22 10.50 -16.05 2.08
C SER A 22 11.47 -15.86 0.92
N GLU A 23 11.12 -15.01 -0.05
CA GLU A 23 11.96 -14.67 -1.21
C GLU A 23 12.97 -13.56 -0.91
N ALA A 24 12.83 -12.87 0.23
CA ALA A 24 13.68 -11.74 0.57
C ALA A 24 15.13 -12.18 0.84
N ALA A 25 16.05 -11.76 -0.03
CA ALA A 25 17.47 -12.07 0.06
C ALA A 25 18.28 -11.14 1.00
N SER A 26 17.65 -10.14 1.62
CA SER A 26 18.35 -9.19 2.50
C SER A 26 17.60 -8.86 3.78
N LEU A 27 18.34 -8.67 4.87
CA LEU A 27 17.82 -8.29 6.19
C LEU A 27 17.10 -6.93 6.15
N ASP A 28 17.58 -6.00 5.33
CA ASP A 28 16.94 -4.68 5.15
C ASP A 28 15.56 -4.78 4.50
N LEU A 29 15.41 -5.71 3.55
CA LEU A 29 14.11 -5.98 2.92
C LEU A 29 13.15 -6.64 3.92
N LEU A 30 13.66 -7.54 4.77
CA LEU A 30 12.87 -8.13 5.86
C LEU A 30 12.43 -7.09 6.90
N ALA A 31 13.31 -6.15 7.24
CA ALA A 31 12.99 -5.04 8.16
C ALA A 31 11.87 -4.15 7.61
N THR A 32 11.80 -3.98 6.29
CA THR A 32 10.71 -3.25 5.61
C THR A 32 9.36 -3.92 5.83
N PHE A 33 9.31 -5.26 5.88
CA PHE A 33 8.07 -6.01 6.07
C PHE A 33 7.66 -6.20 7.53
N ALA A 34 8.53 -5.86 8.49
CA ALA A 34 8.20 -5.92 9.90
C ALA A 34 7.24 -4.77 10.27
N PRO A 35 5.98 -5.06 10.63
CA PRO A 35 5.06 -4.00 11.07
C PRO A 35 5.60 -3.41 12.37
N THR A 36 6.14 -2.20 12.29
CA THR A 36 6.76 -1.57 13.46
C THR A 36 5.67 -1.10 14.42
N SER A 37 5.47 -1.84 15.51
CA SER A 37 4.72 -1.35 16.66
C SER A 37 5.54 -0.25 17.32
N GLN A 38 5.24 1.03 17.04
CA GLN A 38 5.70 2.10 17.91
C GLN A 38 5.01 1.95 19.27
N LYS A 39 5.72 1.32 20.21
CA LYS A 39 5.56 1.58 21.65
C LYS A 39 5.83 3.07 21.85
N ASN A 40 4.76 3.87 21.93
CA ASN A 40 4.64 5.20 22.59
C ASN A 40 3.72 6.15 21.81
N ASN A 41 2.43 5.80 21.78
CA ASN A 41 1.28 6.69 21.99
C ASN A 41 0.03 5.96 21.51
N LYS A 42 -0.80 5.53 22.46
CA LYS A 42 -2.13 4.96 22.22
C LYS A 42 -3.04 6.04 21.62
N SER A 43 -2.85 6.39 20.35
CA SER A 43 -4.00 6.72 19.52
C SER A 43 -4.49 5.40 18.94
N LYS A 44 -5.76 5.07 19.20
CA LYS A 44 -6.46 3.94 18.62
C LYS A 44 -6.60 4.14 17.10
N ILE A 45 -5.50 4.15 16.35
CA ILE A 45 -5.57 3.92 14.90
C ILE A 45 -5.83 2.43 14.80
N SER A 46 -7.12 2.13 14.77
CA SER A 46 -7.72 0.81 14.88
C SER A 46 -7.05 -0.18 13.93
N HIS A 47 -7.05 -1.45 14.32
CA HIS A 47 -6.72 -2.61 13.47
C HIS A 47 -7.51 -2.69 12.13
N ASP A 48 -8.37 -1.70 11.87
CA ASP A 48 -9.38 -1.59 10.81
C ASP A 48 -8.96 -0.65 9.66
N VAL A 49 -7.78 0.00 9.74
CA VAL A 49 -7.32 0.96 8.71
C VAL A 49 -6.29 0.34 7.75
N GLY A 50 -5.94 -0.93 7.90
CA GLY A 50 -4.90 -1.61 7.10
C GLY A 50 -3.63 -1.90 7.89
N VAL A 51 -2.53 -2.10 7.17
CA VAL A 51 -1.20 -2.38 7.74
C VAL A 51 -0.30 -1.15 7.59
N VAL A 52 0.49 -0.88 8.63
CA VAL A 52 1.48 0.20 8.62
C VAL A 52 2.87 -0.39 8.44
N PHE A 53 3.58 0.13 7.46
CA PHE A 53 4.99 -0.09 7.22
C PHE A 53 5.76 1.23 7.37
N TRP A 54 7.05 1.14 7.64
CA TRP A 54 7.95 2.28 7.69
C TRP A 54 9.08 2.06 6.70
N ILE A 55 9.26 3.03 5.80
CA ILE A 55 10.29 3.01 4.77
C ILE A 55 11.05 4.33 4.85
N ASP A 56 12.35 4.29 5.14
CA ASP A 56 13.20 5.47 5.28
C ASP A 56 12.62 6.55 6.24
N GLY A 57 11.91 6.13 7.29
CA GLY A 57 11.26 7.03 8.25
C GLY A 57 9.89 7.58 7.80
N TYR A 58 9.39 7.21 6.63
CA TYR A 58 8.07 7.57 6.14
C TYR A 58 7.04 6.50 6.50
N LYS A 59 5.87 6.96 6.94
CA LYS A 59 4.74 6.08 7.25
C LYS A 59 4.02 5.69 5.96
N VAL A 60 3.99 4.39 5.68
CA VAL A 60 3.32 3.79 4.51
C VAL A 60 2.18 2.93 5.01
N LEU A 61 0.97 3.18 4.51
CA LEU A 61 -0.22 2.38 4.85
C LEU A 61 -0.69 1.57 3.66
N VAL A 62 -1.05 0.31 3.87
CA VAL A 62 -1.50 -0.61 2.82
C VAL A 62 -2.83 -1.23 3.21
N GLY A 63 -3.82 -1.16 2.31
CA GLY A 63 -5.14 -1.75 2.54
C GLY A 63 -5.15 -3.21 2.10
N ARG A 64 -5.64 -4.10 2.97
CA ARG A 64 -5.62 -5.55 2.70
C ARG A 64 -6.84 -6.03 1.93
N ASN A 65 -7.88 -5.22 1.85
CA ASN A 65 -9.15 -5.56 1.22
C ASN A 65 -9.92 -4.29 0.81
N ARG A 66 -11.10 -4.49 0.22
CA ARG A 66 -11.96 -3.42 -0.29
C ARG A 66 -12.31 -2.39 0.79
N ASN A 67 -12.72 -2.83 1.96
CA ASN A 67 -13.14 -1.92 3.04
C ASN A 67 -11.96 -1.09 3.55
N GLU A 68 -10.80 -1.70 3.74
CA GLU A 68 -9.58 -1.02 4.19
C GLU A 68 -9.06 -0.05 3.13
N ASN A 69 -9.12 -0.41 1.85
CA ASN A 69 -8.77 0.48 0.73
C ASN A 69 -9.63 1.76 0.74
N GLN A 70 -10.95 1.62 0.95
CA GLN A 70 -11.85 2.77 1.10
C GLN A 70 -11.48 3.61 2.31
N LYS A 71 -11.24 2.96 3.46
CA LYS A 71 -10.92 3.64 4.71
C LYS A 71 -9.62 4.43 4.60
N LEU A 72 -8.57 3.84 4.04
CA LEU A 72 -7.30 4.52 3.77
C LEU A 72 -7.48 5.75 2.90
N LEU A 73 -8.21 5.60 1.80
CA LEU A 73 -8.46 6.68 0.88
C LEU A 73 -9.26 7.83 1.54
N SER A 74 -10.16 7.52 2.48
CA SER A 74 -10.91 8.53 3.24
C SER A 74 -10.08 9.29 4.29
N LEU A 75 -9.04 8.66 4.84
CA LEU A 75 -8.18 9.21 5.89
C LEU A 75 -6.92 9.92 5.35
N ALA A 76 -6.61 9.73 4.07
CA ALA A 76 -5.48 10.36 3.41
C ALA A 76 -5.69 11.87 3.23
N LYS A 77 -4.64 12.66 3.50
CA LYS A 77 -4.61 14.12 3.29
C LYS A 77 -4.39 14.39 1.80
N ALA A 78 -4.79 15.59 1.34
CA ALA A 78 -4.71 16.01 -0.06
C ALA A 78 -3.32 15.82 -0.72
N ASN A 79 -2.23 16.03 0.04
CA ASN A 79 -0.85 15.92 -0.46
C ASN A 79 -0.18 14.57 -0.14
N ASP A 80 -0.89 13.63 0.49
CA ASP A 80 -0.36 12.27 0.63
C ASP A 80 -0.26 11.62 -0.77
N ILE A 81 0.67 10.68 -0.95
CA ILE A 81 0.75 9.92 -2.19
C ILE A 81 -0.12 8.68 -2.09
N TRP A 82 -0.90 8.44 -3.14
CA TRP A 82 -1.64 7.21 -3.37
C TRP A 82 -0.96 6.40 -4.48
N MET A 83 -0.91 5.08 -4.32
CA MET A 83 -0.38 4.14 -5.30
C MET A 83 -1.30 2.93 -5.51
N HIS A 84 -1.30 2.38 -6.72
CA HIS A 84 -2.05 1.18 -7.10
C HIS A 84 -1.45 0.55 -8.38
N ILE A 85 -1.58 -0.77 -8.54
CA ILE A 85 -1.10 -1.48 -9.74
C ILE A 85 -2.05 -1.20 -10.91
N GLN A 86 -1.51 -0.87 -12.08
CA GLN A 86 -2.30 -0.58 -13.26
C GLN A 86 -3.05 -1.83 -13.76
N GLY A 87 -4.34 -1.65 -14.07
CA GLY A 87 -5.13 -2.65 -14.80
C GLY A 87 -5.56 -3.89 -14.03
N ILE A 88 -5.16 -4.08 -12.78
CA ILE A 88 -5.55 -5.22 -11.95
C ILE A 88 -6.00 -4.79 -10.54
N PRO A 89 -6.93 -5.53 -9.90
CA PRO A 89 -7.27 -5.30 -8.50
C PRO A 89 -6.05 -5.48 -7.61
N SER A 90 -5.74 -4.47 -6.80
CA SER A 90 -4.58 -4.51 -5.90
C SER A 90 -4.81 -3.70 -4.62
N ALA A 91 -3.86 -3.77 -3.69
CA ALA A 91 -3.90 -2.97 -2.48
C ALA A 91 -3.80 -1.46 -2.81
N HIS A 92 -4.60 -0.63 -2.14
CA HIS A 92 -4.32 0.80 -2.10
C HIS A 92 -3.19 1.05 -1.12
N LEU A 93 -2.16 1.77 -1.57
CA LEU A 93 -1.06 2.21 -0.72
C LEU A 93 -1.08 3.73 -0.57
N ILE A 94 -0.91 4.21 0.67
CA ILE A 94 -0.79 5.63 0.99
C ILE A 94 0.54 5.91 1.67
N ILE A 95 1.34 6.82 1.12
CA ILE A 95 2.53 7.38 1.79
C ILE A 95 2.12 8.69 2.46
N LYS A 96 2.29 8.78 3.78
CA LYS A 96 2.06 10.02 4.52
C LYS A 96 3.21 10.97 4.24
N THR A 97 2.90 12.17 3.74
CA THR A 97 3.95 13.10 3.29
C THR A 97 4.29 14.18 4.28
N ASP A 98 3.44 14.45 5.28
CA ASP A 98 3.64 15.44 6.37
C ASP A 98 4.52 16.66 6.01
N LYS A 99 4.23 17.28 4.84
CA LYS A 99 4.90 18.45 4.22
C LYS A 99 6.38 18.28 3.81
N GLN A 100 6.87 17.06 3.69
CA GLN A 100 8.24 16.75 3.25
C GLN A 100 8.30 16.44 1.74
N SER A 101 9.46 16.69 1.12
CA SER A 101 9.77 16.15 -0.20
C SER A 101 9.95 14.62 -0.11
N LEU A 102 9.59 13.92 -1.18
CA LEU A 102 9.69 12.46 -1.25
C LEU A 102 10.89 12.06 -2.12
N PRO A 103 11.86 11.31 -1.58
CA PRO A 103 12.91 10.71 -2.38
C PRO A 103 12.33 9.73 -3.42
N LYS A 104 12.94 9.66 -4.60
CA LYS A 104 12.55 8.67 -5.63
C LYS A 104 12.73 7.23 -5.14
N THR A 105 13.71 6.98 -4.28
CA THR A 105 13.99 5.67 -3.68
C THR A 105 12.81 5.17 -2.85
N LEU A 106 12.23 6.03 -2.02
CA LEU A 106 11.04 5.74 -1.23
C LEU A 106 9.84 5.37 -2.12
N LEU A 107 9.60 6.14 -3.20
CA LEU A 107 8.52 5.85 -4.15
C LEU A 107 8.70 4.46 -4.78
N PHE A 108 9.92 4.13 -5.18
CA PHE A 108 10.24 2.83 -5.77
C PHE A 108 10.05 1.67 -4.77
N GLN A 109 10.52 1.82 -3.52
CA GLN A 109 10.35 0.83 -2.47
C GLN A 109 8.86 0.63 -2.11
N ALA A 110 8.09 1.71 -2.02
CA ALA A 110 6.65 1.65 -1.80
C ALA A 110 5.91 0.97 -2.96
N ALA A 111 6.29 1.25 -4.21
CA ALA A 111 5.74 0.56 -5.38
C ALA A 111 6.05 -0.95 -5.34
N LYS A 112 7.28 -1.33 -4.96
CA LYS A 112 7.65 -2.74 -4.76
C LYS A 112 6.85 -3.42 -3.66
N LEU A 113 6.58 -2.72 -2.56
CA LEU A 113 5.70 -3.18 -1.48
C LEU A 113 4.25 -3.38 -1.98
N CYS A 114 3.73 -2.44 -2.79
CA CYS A 114 2.40 -2.57 -3.38
C CYS A 114 2.26 -3.84 -4.23
N VAL A 115 3.25 -4.13 -5.08
CA VAL A 115 3.31 -5.36 -5.89
C VAL A 115 3.39 -6.60 -4.99
N ASN A 116 4.33 -6.64 -4.05
CA ASN A 116 4.55 -7.78 -3.17
C ASN A 116 3.34 -8.14 -2.28
N CYS A 117 2.49 -7.16 -1.95
CA CYS A 117 1.28 -7.39 -1.17
C CYS A 117 0.07 -7.79 -2.03
N SER A 118 0.13 -7.62 -3.36
CA SER A 118 -1.04 -7.74 -4.23
C SER A 118 -0.97 -8.91 -5.21
N VAL A 119 0.23 -9.37 -5.58
CA VAL A 119 0.42 -10.45 -6.56
C VAL A 119 1.45 -11.46 -6.08
N SER A 120 1.22 -12.73 -6.43
CA SER A 120 2.15 -13.84 -6.17
C SER A 120 3.03 -14.19 -7.36
N GLN A 121 2.57 -13.91 -8.59
CA GLN A 121 3.30 -14.28 -9.80
C GLN A 121 4.51 -13.37 -10.03
N ALA A 122 5.58 -13.95 -10.57
CA ALA A 122 6.69 -13.20 -11.12
C ALA A 122 6.25 -12.47 -12.39
N GLY A 123 6.80 -11.28 -12.62
CA GLY A 123 6.41 -10.47 -13.78
C GLY A 123 6.77 -9.00 -13.66
N ASN A 124 6.45 -8.25 -14.71
CA ASN A 124 6.62 -6.81 -14.76
C ASN A 124 5.27 -6.14 -14.54
N TYR A 125 5.20 -5.33 -13.49
CA TYR A 125 4.00 -4.63 -13.06
C TYR A 125 4.22 -3.13 -13.13
N LEU A 126 3.23 -2.42 -13.68
CA LEU A 126 3.20 -0.96 -13.69
C LEU A 126 2.42 -0.49 -12.47
N VAL A 127 3.03 0.39 -11.67
CA VAL A 127 2.41 0.97 -10.48
C VAL A 127 2.22 2.46 -10.72
N ASP A 128 0.96 2.89 -10.75
CA ASP A 128 0.62 4.29 -10.85
C ASP A 128 0.66 4.94 -9.47
N TYR A 129 1.15 6.18 -9.42
CA TYR A 129 1.11 6.99 -8.22
C TYR A 129 0.74 8.44 -8.51
N THR A 130 0.00 9.04 -7.59
CA THR A 130 -0.35 10.46 -7.65
C THR A 130 -0.66 11.01 -6.27
N LYS A 131 -0.79 12.34 -6.14
CA LYS A 131 -1.28 12.95 -4.91
C LYS A 131 -2.75 12.57 -4.70
N ARG A 132 -3.11 12.26 -3.46
CA ARG A 132 -4.46 11.88 -3.06
C ARG A 132 -5.54 12.84 -3.57
N LYS A 133 -5.29 14.14 -3.60
CA LYS A 133 -6.25 15.14 -4.14
C LYS A 133 -6.67 14.91 -5.60
N PHE A 134 -5.87 14.18 -6.37
CA PHE A 134 -6.18 13.82 -7.76
C PHE A 134 -6.89 12.46 -7.89
N VAL A 135 -7.22 11.82 -6.76
CA VAL A 135 -7.96 10.55 -6.72
C VAL A 135 -9.40 10.83 -6.30
N ARG A 136 -10.36 10.40 -7.11
CA ARG A 136 -11.80 10.55 -6.85
C ARG A 136 -12.41 9.16 -6.55
N PRO A 137 -12.82 8.90 -5.30
CA PRO A 137 -13.49 7.65 -4.93
C PRO A 137 -14.74 7.41 -5.77
N GLN A 138 -14.95 6.16 -6.18
CA GLN A 138 -16.17 5.65 -6.82
C GLN A 138 -16.83 4.61 -5.90
N GLU A 139 -17.84 3.90 -6.41
CA GLU A 139 -18.49 2.83 -5.66
C GLU A 139 -17.48 1.74 -5.23
N GLY A 140 -17.52 1.35 -3.96
CA GLY A 140 -16.52 0.43 -3.42
C GLY A 140 -15.14 1.07 -3.28
N ALA A 141 -14.10 0.28 -3.52
CA ALA A 141 -12.72 0.75 -3.52
C ALA A 141 -12.27 1.28 -4.90
N ASN A 142 -13.18 1.34 -5.88
CA ASN A 142 -12.83 1.84 -7.21
C ASN A 142 -12.52 3.33 -7.17
N VAL A 143 -11.65 3.79 -8.06
CA VAL A 143 -11.21 5.18 -8.13
C VAL A 143 -11.07 5.65 -9.57
N LEU A 144 -11.32 6.94 -9.78
CA LEU A 144 -10.83 7.67 -10.94
C LEU A 144 -9.64 8.52 -10.49
N TYR A 145 -8.56 8.56 -11.27
CA TYR A 145 -7.38 9.34 -10.91
C TYR A 145 -6.75 10.01 -12.12
N SER A 146 -6.06 11.13 -11.89
CA SER A 146 -5.37 11.92 -12.92
C SER A 146 -4.02 12.43 -12.42
N HIS A 147 -3.24 13.05 -13.30
CA HIS A 147 -1.89 13.57 -12.97
C HIS A 147 -1.01 12.54 -12.27
N TYR A 148 -1.03 11.31 -12.79
CA TYR A 148 -0.24 10.21 -12.25
C TYR A 148 1.08 10.08 -13.01
N GLU A 149 2.04 9.51 -12.30
CA GLU A 149 3.27 8.98 -12.86
C GLU A 149 3.27 7.46 -12.62
N THR A 150 4.10 6.74 -13.39
CA THR A 150 4.12 5.27 -13.36
C THR A 150 5.53 4.77 -13.08
N ILE A 151 5.64 3.75 -12.22
CA ILE A 151 6.89 3.06 -11.90
C ILE A 151 6.76 1.60 -12.37
N SER A 152 7.76 1.11 -13.11
CA SER A 152 7.85 -0.30 -13.48
C SER A 152 8.57 -1.09 -12.38
N ILE A 153 7.95 -2.18 -11.93
CA ILE A 153 8.46 -3.08 -10.90
C ILE A 153 8.53 -4.50 -11.46
N THR A 154 9.70 -5.10 -11.39
CA THR A 154 9.90 -6.53 -11.64
C THR A 154 9.84 -7.28 -10.30
N LYS A 155 8.94 -8.26 -10.22
CA LYS A 155 8.86 -9.23 -9.12
C LYS A 155 9.41 -10.57 -9.59
#